data_AF-A0A7I7MP60-F1
#
_entry.id   AF-A0A7I7MP60-F1
#
_cell.length_a   1.000
_cell.length_b   1.000
_cell.length_c   1.000
_cell.angle_alpha   90.00
_cell.angle_beta   90.00
_cell.angle_gamma   90.00
#
_symmetry.space_group_name_H-M   'P 1'
#
loop_
_entity.id
_entity.type
_entity.pdbx_description
1 polymer ?
#
loop_
_entity_poly.entity_id
_entity_poly.type
_entity_poly.pdbx_seq_one_letter_code
_entity_poly.pdbx_strand_id
1 'polypeptide(L)'
;MADGNKEKCPRRRTRQATVAVVATVLLVAACSQSAERVESARSTATTPTDLVGGLANAARALSAPIVECVVRNDTANPVFHGCIDWHSAVHGNYALRVVARLTGDEQFVDVARSVMSTDGLRDELASIDEGRVSGELPYGFAWFLILDREAAVPEMAPLATTISSQLRRWITGGSELLASEYHNLSFAAFATAPAAQITRASRRKSPRTHGVSGAFPSAGAN
;
A
#
# COMPACT_ATOMS: atom_id res chain seq x y z
N MET A 1 -42.12 16.74 70.97
CA MET A 1 -41.46 16.07 72.11
C MET A 1 -40.96 14.72 71.61
N ALA A 2 -39.74 14.37 72.00
CA ALA A 2 -38.97 13.17 71.63
C ALA A 2 -39.79 11.86 71.77
N ASP A 3 -39.41 10.70 71.22
CA ASP A 3 -38.11 10.03 71.26
C ASP A 3 -38.26 8.68 70.52
N GLY A 4 -37.17 7.98 70.21
CA GLY A 4 -37.25 6.52 70.00
C GLY A 4 -36.36 5.91 68.93
N ASN A 5 -35.05 5.95 69.17
CA ASN A 5 -34.06 5.06 68.54
C ASN A 5 -34.40 3.56 68.78
N LYS A 6 -34.34 2.72 67.73
CA LYS A 6 -34.22 1.26 67.85
C LYS A 6 -33.13 0.71 66.93
N GLU A 7 -32.32 -0.15 67.51
CA GLU A 7 -31.14 -0.78 66.91
C GLU A 7 -31.45 -1.83 65.81
N LYS A 8 -30.57 -1.80 64.79
CA LYS A 8 -29.87 -2.88 64.04
C LYS A 8 -30.64 -4.02 63.35
N CYS A 9 -30.26 -4.26 62.09
CA CYS A 9 -30.32 -5.58 61.43
C CYS A 9 -29.02 -5.88 60.64
N PRO A 10 -28.35 -7.05 60.83
CA PRO A 10 -27.09 -7.39 60.18
C PRO A 10 -27.32 -8.21 58.89
N ARG A 11 -27.87 -7.60 57.83
CA ARG A 11 -28.12 -8.30 56.55
C ARG A 11 -27.25 -7.85 55.37
N ARG A 12 -26.37 -6.86 55.57
CA ARG A 12 -25.66 -6.18 54.47
C ARG A 12 -24.28 -6.75 54.10
N ARG A 13 -23.59 -7.44 55.03
CA ARG A 13 -22.21 -7.94 54.81
C ARG A 13 -22.13 -9.24 53.97
N THR A 14 -23.08 -10.15 54.12
CA THR A 14 -23.04 -11.47 53.42
C THR A 14 -23.33 -11.35 51.92
N ARG A 15 -24.24 -10.45 51.51
CA ARG A 15 -24.54 -10.21 50.09
C ARG A 15 -23.36 -9.61 49.31
N GLN A 16 -22.54 -8.78 49.96
CA GLN A 16 -21.35 -8.18 49.32
C GLN A 16 -20.24 -9.22 49.06
N ALA A 17 -20.04 -10.16 49.99
CA ALA A 17 -19.04 -11.22 49.83
C ALA A 17 -19.40 -12.18 48.69
N THR A 18 -20.66 -12.59 48.56
CA THR A 18 -21.10 -13.49 47.47
C THR A 18 -21.01 -12.81 46.09
N VAL A 19 -21.38 -11.53 45.99
CA VAL A 19 -21.26 -10.77 44.74
C VAL A 19 -19.80 -10.60 44.32
N ALA A 20 -18.88 -10.38 45.27
CA ALA A 20 -17.45 -10.25 44.97
C ALA A 20 -16.84 -11.57 44.46
N VAL A 21 -17.23 -12.72 45.01
CA VAL A 21 -16.73 -14.04 44.56
C VAL A 21 -17.26 -14.38 43.17
N VAL A 22 -18.55 -14.15 42.90
CA VAL A 22 -19.15 -14.39 41.57
C VAL A 22 -18.54 -13.47 40.51
N ALA A 23 -18.32 -12.19 40.83
CA ALA A 23 -17.66 -11.25 39.92
C ALA A 23 -16.22 -11.67 39.60
N THR A 24 -15.48 -12.20 40.58
CA THR A 24 -14.10 -12.69 40.38
C THR A 24 -14.07 -13.95 39.50
N VAL A 25 -14.97 -14.91 39.73
CA VAL A 25 -15.06 -16.13 38.90
C VAL A 25 -15.41 -15.80 37.45
N LEU A 26 -16.35 -14.86 37.23
CA LEU A 26 -16.71 -14.40 35.88
C LEU A 26 -15.55 -13.67 35.19
N LEU A 27 -14.76 -12.88 35.92
CA LEU A 27 -13.60 -12.18 35.37
C LEU A 27 -12.48 -13.16 34.97
N VAL A 28 -12.20 -14.17 35.81
CA VAL A 28 -11.19 -15.19 35.51
C VAL A 28 -11.61 -16.04 34.31
N ALA A 29 -12.90 -16.42 34.21
CA ALA A 29 -13.41 -17.18 33.07
C ALA A 29 -13.39 -16.37 31.75
N ALA A 30 -13.66 -15.06 31.81
CA ALA A 30 -13.53 -14.18 30.65
C ALA A 30 -12.06 -14.00 30.23
N CYS A 31 -11.14 -13.90 31.19
CA CYS A 31 -9.70 -13.85 30.91
C CYS A 31 -9.18 -15.16 30.31
N SER A 32 -9.65 -16.33 30.77
CA SER A 32 -9.22 -17.63 30.24
C SER A 32 -9.73 -17.85 28.81
N GLN A 33 -10.99 -17.52 28.52
CA GLN A 33 -11.53 -17.59 27.14
C GLN A 33 -10.82 -16.63 26.18
N SER A 34 -10.38 -15.48 26.68
CA SER A 34 -9.60 -14.52 25.90
C SER A 34 -8.19 -15.07 25.60
N ALA A 35 -7.55 -15.72 26.57
CA ALA A 35 -6.25 -16.36 26.38
C ALA A 35 -6.33 -17.54 25.38
N GLU A 36 -7.35 -18.39 25.47
CA GLU A 36 -7.57 -19.49 24.53
C GLU A 36 -7.85 -19.00 23.10
N ARG A 37 -8.59 -17.90 22.94
CA ARG A 37 -8.86 -17.29 21.63
C ARG A 37 -7.59 -16.71 20.99
N VAL A 38 -6.69 -16.12 21.79
CA VAL A 38 -5.40 -15.60 21.31
C VAL A 38 -4.47 -16.76 20.92
N GLU A 39 -4.44 -17.85 21.68
CA GLU A 39 -3.63 -19.03 21.36
C GLU A 39 -4.15 -19.76 20.10
N SER A 40 -5.47 -19.87 19.95
CA SER A 40 -6.12 -20.40 18.75
C SER A 40 -5.82 -19.56 17.51
N ALA A 41 -5.83 -18.23 17.62
CA ALA A 41 -5.46 -17.31 16.55
C ALA A 41 -3.95 -17.35 16.21
N ARG A 42 -3.10 -17.73 17.17
CA ARG A 42 -1.66 -17.93 16.95
C ARG A 42 -1.36 -19.25 16.24
N SER A 43 -2.20 -20.26 16.47
CA SER A 43 -2.15 -21.57 15.79
C SER A 43 -2.65 -21.52 14.34
N THR A 44 -3.53 -20.56 14.02
CA THR A 44 -4.01 -20.30 12.64
C THR A 44 -3.24 -19.21 11.90
N ALA A 45 -2.19 -18.65 12.51
CA ALA A 45 -1.36 -17.65 11.86
C ALA A 45 -0.58 -18.29 10.71
N THR A 46 -1.05 -18.07 9.48
CA THR A 46 -0.36 -18.44 8.24
C THR A 46 1.09 -17.97 8.33
N THR A 47 2.04 -18.91 8.24
CA THR A 47 3.45 -18.53 8.34
C THR A 47 3.82 -17.61 7.17
N PRO A 48 4.80 -16.70 7.31
CA PRO A 48 5.24 -15.86 6.20
C PRO A 48 5.62 -16.68 4.95
N THR A 49 6.17 -17.89 5.15
CA THR A 49 6.51 -18.82 4.07
C THR A 49 5.26 -19.36 3.36
N ASP A 50 4.19 -19.67 4.09
CA ASP A 50 2.93 -20.13 3.49
C ASP A 50 2.22 -19.02 2.71
N LEU A 51 2.31 -17.76 3.18
CA LEU A 51 1.81 -16.59 2.45
C LEU A 51 2.60 -16.36 1.16
N VAL A 52 3.94 -16.43 1.22
CA VAL A 52 4.81 -16.28 0.05
C VAL A 52 4.58 -17.42 -0.95
N GLY A 53 4.49 -18.66 -0.47
CA GLY A 53 4.18 -19.83 -1.29
C GLY A 53 2.78 -19.74 -1.93
N GLY A 54 1.78 -19.26 -1.18
CA GLY A 54 0.44 -18.98 -1.69
C GLY A 54 0.44 -17.90 -2.78
N LEU A 55 1.18 -16.82 -2.57
CA LEU A 55 1.31 -15.73 -3.55
C LEU A 55 2.04 -16.18 -4.82
N ALA A 56 3.11 -16.97 -4.69
CA ALA A 56 3.82 -17.55 -5.83
C ALA A 56 2.91 -18.46 -6.68
N ASN A 57 2.08 -19.29 -6.03
CA ASN A 57 1.13 -20.14 -6.73
C ASN A 57 0.03 -19.33 -7.43
N ALA A 58 -0.49 -18.29 -6.79
CA ALA A 58 -1.42 -17.36 -7.43
C ALA A 58 -0.79 -16.65 -8.64
N ALA A 59 0.47 -16.21 -8.52
CA ALA A 59 1.22 -15.59 -9.61
C ALA A 59 1.38 -16.53 -10.82
N ARG A 60 1.69 -17.82 -10.59
CA ARG A 60 1.74 -18.82 -11.67
C ARG A 60 0.38 -19.06 -12.31
N ALA A 61 -0.69 -19.12 -11.52
CA ALA A 61 -2.03 -19.34 -12.06
C ALA A 61 -2.51 -18.18 -12.94
N LEU A 62 -2.08 -16.96 -12.63
CA LEU A 62 -2.43 -15.75 -13.38
C LEU A 62 -1.49 -15.46 -14.56
N SER A 63 -0.36 -16.16 -14.70
CA SER A 63 0.66 -15.79 -15.68
C SER A 63 0.25 -16.09 -17.13
N ALA A 64 -0.47 -17.19 -17.37
CA ALA A 64 -0.87 -17.59 -18.72
C ALA A 64 -1.63 -16.50 -19.51
N PRO A 65 -2.73 -15.91 -18.99
CA PRO A 65 -3.42 -14.84 -19.71
C PRO A 65 -2.56 -13.58 -19.87
N ILE A 66 -1.63 -13.31 -18.95
CA ILE A 66 -0.72 -12.16 -19.07
C ILE A 66 0.27 -12.39 -20.21
N VAL A 67 0.86 -13.59 -20.31
CA VAL A 67 1.76 -13.97 -21.41
C VAL A 67 1.04 -13.85 -22.74
N GLU A 68 -0.17 -14.40 -22.84
CA GLU A 68 -1.00 -14.31 -24.06
C GLU A 68 -1.23 -12.87 -24.50
N CYS A 69 -1.60 -11.99 -23.58
CA CYS A 69 -1.75 -10.57 -23.89
C CYS A 69 -0.42 -9.94 -24.32
N VAL A 70 0.67 -10.13 -23.57
CA VAL A 70 1.94 -9.42 -23.85
C VAL A 70 2.51 -9.79 -25.22
N VAL A 71 2.38 -11.03 -25.68
CA VAL A 71 2.99 -11.47 -26.96
C VAL A 71 2.12 -11.20 -28.19
N ARG A 72 0.83 -10.88 -28.01
CA ARG A 72 -0.06 -10.52 -29.12
C ARG A 72 0.35 -9.19 -29.72
N ASN A 73 0.42 -9.11 -31.05
CA ASN A 73 0.68 -7.86 -31.77
C ASN A 73 -0.54 -7.47 -32.62
N ASP A 74 -1.50 -6.78 -32.03
CA ASP A 74 -2.81 -6.49 -32.62
C ASP A 74 -3.33 -5.07 -32.36
N THR A 75 -2.49 -4.19 -31.86
CA THR A 75 -2.77 -2.77 -31.73
C THR A 75 -1.78 -1.95 -32.55
N ALA A 76 -1.98 -0.63 -32.64
CA ALA A 76 -1.04 0.26 -33.32
C ALA A 76 0.19 0.63 -32.46
N ASN A 77 0.28 0.12 -31.22
CA ASN A 77 1.39 0.40 -30.31
C ASN A 77 2.58 -0.51 -30.63
N PRO A 78 3.79 0.02 -30.87
CA PRO A 78 4.93 -0.81 -31.26
C PRO A 78 5.44 -1.80 -30.20
N VAL A 79 5.32 -1.48 -28.90
CA VAL A 79 5.86 -2.28 -27.78
C VAL A 79 4.76 -2.62 -26.77
N PHE A 80 3.90 -1.65 -26.46
CA PHE A 80 2.83 -1.81 -25.48
C PHE A 80 1.51 -2.14 -26.19
N HIS A 81 1.48 -3.34 -26.80
CA HIS A 81 0.35 -3.91 -27.54
C HIS A 81 -0.25 -5.14 -26.85
N GLY A 82 -1.27 -5.75 -27.47
CA GLY A 82 -1.81 -7.05 -27.06
C GLY A 82 -2.83 -7.02 -25.91
N CYS A 83 -3.07 -5.84 -25.35
CA CYS A 83 -4.14 -5.55 -24.41
C CYS A 83 -5.19 -4.60 -25.03
N ILE A 84 -6.31 -4.40 -24.32
CA ILE A 84 -7.38 -3.49 -24.74
C ILE A 84 -6.88 -2.06 -24.99
N ASP A 85 -5.89 -1.63 -24.22
CA ASP A 85 -5.28 -0.32 -24.32
C ASP A 85 -3.77 -0.36 -23.98
N TRP A 86 -3.09 0.76 -24.25
CA TRP A 86 -1.65 0.92 -24.04
C TRP A 86 -1.26 0.72 -22.57
N HIS A 87 -2.06 1.27 -21.66
CA HIS A 87 -1.83 1.19 -20.23
C HIS A 87 -1.89 -0.24 -19.69
N SER A 88 -2.87 -1.02 -20.14
CA SER A 88 -3.03 -2.42 -19.79
C SER A 88 -1.89 -3.28 -20.35
N ALA A 89 -1.30 -2.90 -21.49
CA ALA A 89 -0.12 -3.56 -22.01
C ALA A 89 1.13 -3.28 -21.16
N VAL A 90 1.31 -2.01 -20.73
CA VAL A 90 2.34 -1.65 -19.74
C VAL A 90 2.18 -2.46 -18.44
N HIS A 91 0.94 -2.62 -17.96
CA HIS A 91 0.62 -3.46 -16.81
C HIS A 91 1.03 -4.90 -17.00
N GLY A 92 0.67 -5.52 -18.12
CA GLY A 92 1.00 -6.91 -18.40
C GLY A 92 2.51 -7.13 -18.37
N ASN A 93 3.26 -6.21 -18.97
CA ASN A 93 4.71 -6.25 -19.01
C ASN A 93 5.35 -6.14 -17.60
N TYR A 94 4.81 -5.27 -16.73
CA TYR A 94 5.21 -5.19 -15.33
C TYR A 94 4.83 -6.45 -14.55
N ALA A 95 3.61 -6.96 -14.75
CA ALA A 95 3.08 -8.11 -14.04
C ALA A 95 3.92 -9.37 -14.30
N LEU A 96 4.41 -9.59 -15.52
CA LEU A 96 5.33 -10.70 -15.82
C LEU A 96 6.63 -10.63 -15.01
N ARG A 97 7.20 -9.43 -14.80
CA ARG A 97 8.40 -9.27 -13.94
C ARG A 97 8.09 -9.54 -12.48
N VAL A 98 6.91 -9.14 -12.01
CA VAL A 98 6.43 -9.49 -10.66
C VAL A 98 6.25 -11.00 -10.52
N VAL A 99 5.68 -11.67 -11.52
CA VAL A 99 5.55 -13.14 -11.53
C VAL A 99 6.93 -13.78 -11.44
N ALA A 100 7.90 -13.35 -12.25
CA ALA A 100 9.27 -13.86 -12.19
C ALA A 100 9.87 -13.72 -10.77
N ARG A 101 9.78 -12.54 -10.17
CA ARG A 101 10.27 -12.28 -8.81
C ARG A 101 9.61 -13.15 -7.74
N LEU A 102 8.29 -13.37 -7.84
CA LEU A 102 7.54 -14.16 -6.87
C LEU A 102 7.76 -15.66 -7.03
N THR A 103 8.05 -16.12 -8.25
CA THR A 103 8.12 -17.55 -8.58
C THR A 103 9.54 -18.08 -8.75
N GLY A 104 10.52 -17.18 -8.94
CA GLY A 104 11.91 -17.49 -9.30
C GLY A 104 12.09 -17.88 -10.76
N ASP A 105 11.07 -17.68 -11.61
CA ASP A 105 11.04 -18.16 -12.98
C ASP A 105 11.31 -17.02 -13.98
N GLU A 106 12.55 -16.94 -14.45
CA GLU A 106 13.03 -15.84 -15.31
C GLU A 106 12.39 -15.85 -16.71
N GLN A 107 11.74 -16.94 -17.13
CA GLN A 107 11.11 -17.00 -18.46
C GLN A 107 10.07 -15.89 -18.66
N PHE A 108 9.42 -15.44 -17.58
CA PHE A 108 8.44 -14.34 -17.65
C PHE A 108 9.12 -12.99 -17.92
N VAL A 109 10.36 -12.78 -17.45
CA VAL A 109 11.14 -11.59 -17.81
C VAL A 109 11.54 -11.66 -19.28
N ASP A 110 11.94 -12.83 -19.77
CA ASP A 110 12.31 -13.03 -21.18
C ASP A 110 11.13 -12.76 -22.12
N VAL A 111 9.94 -13.26 -21.80
CA VAL A 111 8.71 -12.93 -22.53
C VAL A 111 8.46 -11.43 -22.52
N ALA A 112 8.56 -10.78 -21.37
CA ALA A 112 8.31 -9.35 -21.26
C ALA A 112 9.35 -8.49 -22.01
N ARG A 113 10.59 -8.97 -22.13
CA ARG A 113 11.65 -8.32 -22.93
C ARG A 113 11.50 -8.59 -24.42
N SER A 114 10.92 -9.72 -24.83
CA SER A 114 10.83 -10.11 -26.24
C SER A 114 10.09 -9.11 -27.13
N VAL A 115 9.19 -8.31 -26.55
CA VAL A 115 8.42 -7.27 -27.26
C VAL A 115 9.08 -5.88 -27.22
N MET A 116 10.15 -5.71 -26.42
CA MET A 116 10.82 -4.42 -26.22
C MET A 116 11.99 -4.24 -27.18
N SER A 117 11.70 -3.90 -28.43
CA SER A 117 12.75 -3.50 -29.38
C SER A 117 13.13 -2.02 -29.21
N THR A 118 14.40 -1.68 -29.49
CA THR A 118 14.88 -0.29 -29.44
C THR A 118 14.11 0.61 -30.39
N ASP A 119 13.84 0.14 -31.61
CA ASP A 119 13.06 0.88 -32.60
C ASP A 119 11.60 1.03 -32.17
N GLY A 120 11.00 -0.02 -31.61
CA GLY A 120 9.65 0.04 -31.06
C GLY A 120 9.55 1.07 -29.93
N LEU A 121 10.49 1.10 -28.99
CA LEU A 121 10.51 2.09 -27.90
C LEU A 121 10.68 3.53 -28.42
N ARG A 122 11.44 3.71 -29.50
CA ARG A 122 11.57 5.01 -30.18
C ARG A 122 10.25 5.43 -30.84
N ASP A 123 9.53 4.49 -31.43
CA ASP A 123 8.24 4.76 -32.07
C ASP A 123 7.12 4.99 -31.04
N GLU A 124 7.17 4.33 -29.87
CA GLU A 124 6.33 4.63 -28.70
C GLU A 124 6.53 6.08 -28.23
N LEU A 125 7.78 6.53 -28.16
CA LEU A 125 8.09 7.93 -27.80
C LEU A 125 7.48 8.91 -28.80
N ALA A 126 7.63 8.65 -30.10
CA ALA A 126 7.02 9.49 -31.14
C ALA A 126 5.48 9.53 -31.01
N SER A 127 4.85 8.38 -30.74
CA SER A 127 3.40 8.28 -30.50
C SER A 127 2.95 9.13 -29.31
N ILE A 128 3.70 9.13 -28.22
CA ILE A 128 3.43 9.94 -27.03
C ILE A 128 3.60 11.44 -27.32
N ASP A 129 4.67 11.84 -28.01
CA ASP A 129 4.92 13.25 -28.34
C ASP A 129 3.87 13.82 -29.30
N GLU A 130 3.34 12.98 -30.21
CA GLU A 130 2.24 13.32 -31.10
C GLU A 130 0.86 13.31 -30.42
N GLY A 131 0.78 12.88 -29.16
CA GLY A 131 -0.48 12.79 -28.41
C GLY A 131 -1.40 11.68 -28.90
N ARG A 132 -0.87 10.64 -29.58
CA ARG A 132 -1.66 9.49 -30.05
C ARG A 132 -2.02 8.50 -28.95
N VAL A 133 -1.40 8.62 -27.78
CA VAL A 133 -1.77 7.91 -26.55
C VAL A 133 -2.59 8.86 -25.68
N SER A 134 -3.93 8.80 -25.75
CA SER A 134 -4.78 9.88 -25.22
C SER A 134 -6.02 9.48 -24.40
N GLY A 135 -6.14 8.22 -23.95
CA GLY A 135 -7.32 7.75 -23.19
C GLY A 135 -7.13 7.57 -21.68
N GLU A 136 -5.95 7.12 -21.23
CA GLU A 136 -5.71 6.70 -19.82
C GLU A 136 -4.71 7.57 -19.06
N LEU A 137 -4.49 8.81 -19.49
CA LEU A 137 -3.56 9.73 -18.85
C LEU A 137 -4.23 10.44 -17.66
N PRO A 138 -3.53 10.65 -16.53
CA PRO A 138 -2.13 10.34 -16.19
C PRO A 138 -1.86 8.89 -15.71
N TYR A 139 -2.88 8.06 -15.53
CA TYR A 139 -2.75 6.77 -14.85
C TYR A 139 -1.80 5.79 -15.57
N GLY A 140 -1.93 5.63 -16.89
CA GLY A 140 -1.03 4.77 -17.66
C GLY A 140 0.43 5.19 -17.58
N PHE A 141 0.69 6.50 -17.57
CA PHE A 141 2.03 7.07 -17.44
C PHE A 141 2.68 6.78 -16.08
N ALA A 142 1.89 6.80 -15.01
CA ALA A 142 2.38 6.42 -13.69
C ALA A 142 2.83 4.95 -13.66
N TRP A 143 2.05 4.06 -14.31
CA TRP A 143 2.40 2.66 -14.44
C TRP A 143 3.61 2.40 -15.30
N PHE A 144 3.80 3.17 -16.36
CA PHE A 144 5.02 3.11 -17.15
C PHE A 144 6.25 3.44 -16.30
N LEU A 145 6.18 4.46 -15.43
CA LEU A 145 7.30 4.80 -14.55
C LEU A 145 7.55 3.75 -13.45
N ILE A 146 6.53 2.98 -13.06
CA ILE A 146 6.72 1.79 -12.22
C ILE A 146 7.45 0.71 -13.02
N LEU A 147 7.01 0.44 -14.24
CA LEU A 147 7.63 -0.54 -15.13
C LEU A 147 9.10 -0.20 -15.42
N ASP A 148 9.41 1.05 -15.75
CA ASP A 148 10.78 1.52 -16.04
C ASP A 148 11.76 1.15 -14.91
N ARG A 149 11.34 1.37 -13.66
CA ARG A 149 12.13 1.03 -12.46
C ARG A 149 12.28 -0.48 -12.24
N GLU A 150 11.22 -1.24 -12.50
CA GLU A 150 11.23 -2.70 -12.37
C GLU A 150 12.07 -3.34 -13.49
N ALA A 151 11.99 -2.81 -14.71
CA ALA A 151 12.61 -3.38 -15.89
C ALA A 151 14.10 -3.04 -16.01
N ALA A 152 14.49 -1.85 -15.55
CA ALA A 152 15.86 -1.32 -15.66
C ALA A 152 16.44 -1.45 -17.08
N VAL A 153 15.61 -1.19 -18.10
CA VAL A 153 15.97 -1.23 -19.52
C VAL A 153 16.45 0.16 -19.95
N PRO A 154 17.74 0.35 -20.28
CA PRO A 154 18.29 1.69 -20.60
C PRO A 154 17.58 2.40 -21.75
N GLU A 155 17.10 1.64 -22.75
CA GLU A 155 16.40 2.14 -23.93
C GLU A 155 15.05 2.79 -23.59
N MET A 156 14.47 2.51 -22.41
CA MET A 156 13.25 3.16 -21.94
C MET A 156 13.50 4.57 -21.38
N ALA A 157 14.75 4.94 -21.09
CA ALA A 157 15.07 6.19 -20.41
C ALA A 157 14.55 7.47 -21.12
N PRO A 158 14.59 7.60 -22.46
CA PRO A 158 13.99 8.74 -23.16
C PRO A 158 12.47 8.82 -22.91
N LEU A 159 11.78 7.69 -23.02
CA LEU A 159 10.33 7.59 -22.80
C LEU A 159 9.97 7.94 -21.35
N ALA A 160 10.72 7.40 -20.39
CA ALA A 160 10.57 7.70 -18.96
C ALA A 160 10.78 9.19 -18.65
N THR A 161 11.77 9.81 -19.29
CA THR A 161 12.06 11.25 -19.12
C THR A 161 10.93 12.11 -19.66
N THR A 162 10.43 11.82 -20.87
CA THR A 162 9.29 12.53 -21.46
C THR A 162 8.04 12.38 -20.60
N ILE A 163 7.67 11.14 -20.25
CA ILE A 163 6.50 10.84 -19.41
C ILE A 163 6.59 11.52 -18.05
N SER A 164 7.73 11.43 -17.37
CA SER A 164 7.95 12.11 -16.07
C SER A 164 7.79 13.63 -16.19
N SER A 165 8.27 14.21 -17.29
CA SER A 165 8.13 15.65 -17.55
C SER A 165 6.69 16.07 -17.79
N GLN A 166 5.92 15.27 -18.55
CA GLN A 166 4.49 15.50 -18.78
C GLN A 166 3.68 15.40 -17.47
N LEU A 167 3.88 14.32 -16.70
CA LEU A 167 3.25 14.14 -15.39
C LEU A 167 3.54 15.29 -14.44
N ARG A 168 4.81 15.74 -14.36
CA ARG A 168 5.19 16.89 -13.54
C ARG A 168 4.42 18.14 -13.93
N ARG A 169 4.29 18.43 -15.23
CA ARG A 169 3.53 19.58 -15.72
C ARG A 169 2.06 19.52 -15.32
N TRP A 170 1.40 18.36 -15.43
CA TRP A 170 0.00 18.21 -14.97
C TRP A 170 -0.13 18.42 -13.46
N ILE A 171 0.74 17.77 -12.66
CA ILE A 171 0.72 17.90 -11.19
C ILE A 171 0.92 19.36 -10.76
N THR A 172 1.88 20.08 -11.36
CA THR A 172 2.17 21.47 -10.97
C THR A 172 1.26 22.50 -11.62
N GLY A 173 0.59 22.15 -12.71
CA GLY A 173 -0.27 23.05 -13.49
C GLY A 173 -1.66 23.28 -12.90
N GLY A 174 -1.95 22.70 -11.73
CA GLY A 174 -3.26 22.82 -11.08
C GLY A 174 -4.34 21.97 -11.74
N SER A 175 -3.95 20.95 -12.51
CA SER A 175 -4.87 19.98 -13.11
C SER A 175 -5.77 19.40 -12.02
N GLU A 176 -7.06 19.40 -12.33
CA GLU A 176 -8.15 19.12 -11.41
C GLU A 176 -7.98 17.72 -10.80
N LEU A 177 -8.11 17.60 -9.47
CA LEU A 177 -8.21 16.31 -8.76
C LEU A 177 -9.58 15.66 -9.00
N LEU A 178 -10.14 15.81 -10.22
CA LEU A 178 -11.40 15.22 -10.58
C LEU A 178 -11.25 13.70 -10.56
N ALA A 179 -12.20 13.04 -9.91
CA ALA A 179 -12.33 11.59 -9.89
C ALA A 179 -13.06 11.06 -11.15
N SER A 180 -12.95 11.75 -12.28
CA SER A 180 -13.38 11.20 -13.57
C SER A 180 -12.30 10.27 -14.13
N GLU A 181 -12.73 9.31 -14.96
CA GLU A 181 -11.96 8.15 -15.42
C GLU A 181 -10.53 8.54 -15.81
N TYR A 182 -9.55 7.81 -15.26
CA TYR A 182 -8.09 7.93 -15.39
C TYR A 182 -7.41 9.28 -15.16
N HIS A 183 -8.14 10.40 -15.06
CA HIS A 183 -7.62 11.77 -14.92
C HIS A 183 -7.13 12.10 -13.49
N ASN A 184 -7.44 11.26 -12.51
CA ASN A 184 -7.05 11.47 -11.13
C ASN A 184 -5.52 11.36 -10.95
N LEU A 185 -4.89 12.47 -10.55
CA LEU A 185 -3.44 12.58 -10.37
C LEU A 185 -2.88 11.93 -9.10
N SER A 186 -3.73 11.47 -8.17
CA SER A 186 -3.27 10.93 -6.88
C SER A 186 -2.33 9.73 -7.05
N PHE A 187 -2.68 8.77 -7.89
CA PHE A 187 -1.82 7.61 -8.15
C PHE A 187 -0.51 8.05 -8.78
N ALA A 188 -0.54 8.90 -9.81
CA ALA A 188 0.68 9.40 -10.45
C ALA A 188 1.61 10.17 -9.49
N ALA A 189 1.04 10.97 -8.60
CA ALA A 189 1.79 11.72 -7.59
C ALA A 189 2.50 10.80 -6.58
N PHE A 190 1.86 9.69 -6.17
CA PHE A 190 2.43 8.77 -5.16
C PHE A 190 3.26 7.65 -5.75
N ALA A 191 2.87 7.08 -6.90
CA ALA A 191 3.60 6.03 -7.60
C ALA A 191 5.00 6.47 -8.02
N THR A 192 5.15 7.77 -8.34
CA THR A 192 6.43 8.32 -8.78
C THR A 192 7.30 8.85 -7.63
N ALA A 193 6.76 8.95 -6.41
CA ALA A 193 7.50 9.42 -5.25
C ALA A 193 8.68 8.48 -4.94
N PRO A 194 9.91 9.01 -4.76
CA PRO A 194 11.04 8.19 -4.34
C PRO A 194 10.71 7.48 -3.02
N ALA A 195 10.95 6.17 -2.93
CA ALA A 195 10.66 5.36 -1.74
C ALA A 195 11.21 5.96 -0.42
N ALA A 196 12.30 6.74 -0.52
CA ALA A 196 12.93 7.46 0.60
C ALA A 196 12.04 8.57 1.23
N GLN A 197 11.01 9.08 0.54
CA GLN A 197 10.15 10.14 1.06
C GLN A 197 8.99 9.60 1.92
N ILE A 198 8.55 8.35 1.69
CA ILE A 198 7.42 7.73 2.39
C ILE A 198 7.78 7.40 3.85
N THR A 199 9.03 7.07 4.15
CA THR A 199 9.51 6.76 5.50
C THR A 199 9.74 7.98 6.39
N ARG A 200 9.95 9.17 5.79
CA ARG A 200 10.29 10.40 6.54
C ARG A 200 9.07 11.05 7.20
N ALA A 201 7.87 10.85 6.66
CA ALA A 201 6.63 11.38 7.22
C ALA A 201 6.21 10.66 8.53
N SER A 202 6.50 9.35 8.65
CA SER A 202 6.20 8.57 9.87
C SER A 202 7.13 8.92 11.06
N ARG A 203 8.31 9.50 10.80
CA ARG A 203 9.30 9.80 11.84
C ARG A 203 9.18 11.18 12.50
N ARG A 204 8.27 12.04 12.06
CA ARG A 204 7.99 13.31 12.76
C ARG A 204 7.13 13.03 14.00
N LYS A 205 7.74 12.46 15.05
CA LYS A 205 7.19 12.54 16.41
C LYS A 205 7.09 14.02 16.78
N SER A 206 5.88 14.47 17.06
CA SER A 206 5.61 15.78 17.67
C SER A 206 6.49 15.95 18.92
N PRO A 207 7.17 17.09 19.13
CA PRO A 207 7.93 17.30 20.36
C PRO A 207 6.94 17.30 21.54
N ARG A 208 7.05 16.29 22.41
CA ARG A 208 6.42 16.35 23.73
C ARG A 208 7.11 17.47 24.51
N THR A 209 6.42 18.59 24.68
CA THR A 209 6.78 19.60 25.68
C THR A 209 6.59 18.98 27.07
N HIS A 210 7.64 18.39 27.62
CA HIS A 210 7.69 18.12 29.05
C HIS A 210 8.07 19.41 29.77
N GLY A 211 7.05 20.15 30.21
CA GLY A 211 7.21 21.16 31.24
C GLY A 211 7.63 20.47 32.53
N VAL A 212 8.91 20.58 32.86
CA VAL A 212 9.39 20.28 34.21
C VAL A 212 9.44 21.59 34.96
N SER A 213 8.47 21.71 35.86
CA SER A 213 8.46 22.64 36.99
C SER A 213 9.70 22.41 37.86
N GLY A 214 10.40 23.48 38.23
CA GLY A 214 11.43 23.41 39.26
C GLY A 214 12.25 24.68 39.46
N ALA A 215 12.12 25.24 40.66
CA ALA A 215 13.07 26.06 41.40
C ALA A 215 13.06 27.59 41.22
N PHE A 216 12.31 28.23 42.13
CA PHE A 216 12.64 29.54 42.72
C PHE A 216 14.04 29.53 43.35
N PRO A 217 14.73 30.67 43.36
CA PRO A 217 15.47 31.13 44.52
C PRO A 217 14.86 32.43 45.07
N SER A 218 14.80 32.50 46.40
CA SER A 218 14.31 33.64 47.17
C SER A 218 15.39 34.73 47.35
N ALA A 219 14.89 35.98 47.37
CA ALA A 219 15.27 37.09 48.24
C ALA A 219 16.63 37.79 48.07
N GLY A 220 16.58 39.12 47.96
CA GLY A 220 17.68 40.04 48.20
C GLY A 220 17.39 41.46 47.74
N ALA A 221 17.20 42.36 48.69
CA ALA A 221 16.82 43.77 48.56
C ALA A 221 17.78 44.65 47.71
N ASN A 222 17.20 45.63 46.99
CA ASN A 222 17.36 47.07 47.25
C ASN A 222 16.28 47.86 46.50
#